data_AF-A0A925LBM7-F1
#
_entry.id   AF-A0A925LBM7-F1
#
_cell.length_a   1.000
_cell.length_b   1.000
_cell.length_c   1.000
_cell.angle_alpha   90.00
_cell.angle_beta   90.00
_cell.angle_gamma   90.00
#
_symmetry.space_group_name_H-M   'P 1'
#
loop_
_entity.id
_entity.type
_entity.pdbx_description
1 polymer ?
#
loop_
_entity_poly.entity_id
_entity_poly.type
_entity_poly.pdbx_seq_one_letter_code
_entity_poly.pdbx_strand_id
1 'polypeptide(L)'
;MRELSMHILDIAQNSVRGQATEIKVTVAERVHDNIFEFSIDDNGTGIPDEIFKTIKNPFTTSRTHRKVGLGIPLLNDTCTQCGGELLISTELGVGTKLHAWMTYNHIDRPPLGDIAMTIVGLITSNEGINIQYVHSYNEAIFEIQTKEIQDILGDVPLYDLEVYKWMKDFLKENLDEIRK
;
A
#
# COMPACT_ATOMS: atom_id res chain seq x y z
N MET A 1 -18.32 -3.40 4.05
CA MET A 1 -17.00 -3.88 4.52
C MET A 1 -15.95 -3.08 3.76
N ARG A 2 -14.89 -2.59 4.42
CA ARG A 2 -13.86 -1.79 3.76
C ARG A 2 -12.90 -2.74 3.02
N GLU A 3 -12.60 -2.45 1.76
CA GLU A 3 -11.69 -3.27 0.94
C GLU A 3 -10.23 -3.12 1.41
N LEU A 4 -9.38 -4.13 1.14
CA LEU A 4 -7.96 -4.07 1.49
C LEU A 4 -7.20 -2.99 0.71
N SER A 5 -7.60 -2.72 -0.54
CA SER A 5 -7.12 -1.59 -1.35
C SER A 5 -7.20 -0.26 -0.60
N MET A 6 -8.30 -0.03 0.14
CA MET A 6 -8.47 1.18 0.93
C MET A 6 -7.55 1.23 2.16
N HIS A 7 -7.22 0.07 2.75
CA HIS A 7 -6.19 0.02 3.79
C HIS A 7 -4.80 0.33 3.21
N ILE A 8 -4.47 -0.27 2.07
CA ILE A 8 -3.21 -0.01 1.35
C ILE A 8 -3.08 1.49 1.04
N LEU A 9 -4.14 2.11 0.49
CA LEU A 9 -4.16 3.54 0.20
C LEU A 9 -3.96 4.39 1.46
N ASP A 10 -4.67 4.09 2.54
CA ASP A 10 -4.58 4.84 3.79
C ASP A 10 -3.15 4.82 4.36
N ILE A 11 -2.50 3.65 4.31
CA ILE A 11 -1.13 3.48 4.81
C ILE A 11 -0.12 4.14 3.88
N ALA A 12 -0.22 3.97 2.56
CA ALA A 12 0.67 4.64 1.61
C ALA A 12 0.57 6.17 1.71
N GLN A 13 -0.64 6.69 1.99
CA GLN A 13 -0.85 8.11 2.28
C GLN A 13 -0.21 8.57 3.59
N ASN A 14 0.08 7.68 4.54
CA ASN A 14 0.88 8.04 5.71
C ASN A 14 2.34 8.23 5.33
N SER A 15 2.89 7.40 4.43
CA SER A 15 4.23 7.57 3.89
C SER A 15 4.39 8.90 3.15
N VAL A 16 3.41 9.29 2.33
CA VAL A 16 3.37 10.62 1.68
C VAL A 16 3.40 11.75 2.71
N ARG A 17 2.61 11.66 3.78
CA ARG A 17 2.61 12.66 4.88
C ARG A 17 3.93 12.67 5.65
N GLY A 18 4.58 11.51 5.75
CA GLY A 18 5.94 11.33 6.26
C GLY A 18 7.01 11.84 5.29
N GLN A 19 6.64 12.58 4.24
CA GLN A 19 7.57 13.18 3.28
C GLN A 19 8.47 12.16 2.57
N ALA A 20 7.97 10.93 2.41
CA ALA A 20 8.67 9.92 1.63
C ALA A 20 8.85 10.38 0.18
N THR A 21 10.02 10.08 -0.37
CA THR A 21 10.34 10.28 -1.80
C THR A 21 10.34 8.96 -2.56
N GLU A 22 10.45 7.85 -1.85
CA GLU A 22 10.30 6.49 -2.38
C GLU A 22 9.31 5.72 -1.52
N ILE A 23 8.33 5.11 -2.20
CA ILE A 23 7.30 4.26 -1.58
C ILE A 23 7.22 2.98 -2.39
N LYS A 24 7.43 1.84 -1.75
CA LYS A 24 7.24 0.51 -2.34
C LYS A 24 6.01 -0.14 -1.73
N VAL A 25 5.05 -0.49 -2.58
CA VAL A 25 3.85 -1.25 -2.22
C VAL A 25 4.00 -2.65 -2.79
N THR A 26 3.98 -3.66 -1.92
CA THR A 26 4.03 -5.08 -2.33
C THR A 26 2.74 -5.75 -1.94
N VAL A 27 2.14 -6.54 -2.83
CA VAL A 27 1.00 -7.43 -2.55
C VAL A 27 1.41 -8.84 -2.96
N ALA A 28 1.22 -9.82 -2.08
CA ALA A 28 1.49 -11.22 -2.39
C ALA A 28 0.32 -12.11 -2.00
N GLU A 29 -0.15 -12.87 -2.99
CA GLU A 29 -1.22 -13.86 -2.86
C GLU A 29 -0.62 -15.27 -2.98
N ARG A 30 -0.25 -15.87 -1.86
CA ARG A 30 0.29 -17.24 -1.81
C ARG A 30 -0.86 -18.20 -1.52
N VAL A 31 -1.61 -18.53 -2.56
CA VAL A 31 -2.84 -19.32 -2.44
C VAL A 31 -2.55 -20.74 -1.96
N HIS A 32 -1.44 -21.34 -2.39
CA HIS A 32 -1.02 -22.68 -1.95
C HIS A 32 -0.68 -22.73 -0.46
N ASP A 33 -0.09 -21.66 0.07
CA ASP A 33 0.24 -21.53 1.50
C ASP A 33 -0.93 -20.96 2.32
N ASN A 34 -2.03 -20.61 1.65
CA ASN A 34 -3.19 -19.93 2.22
C ASN A 34 -2.85 -18.60 2.90
N ILE A 35 -1.91 -17.83 2.33
CA ILE A 35 -1.45 -16.55 2.87
C ILE A 35 -1.77 -15.41 1.88
N PHE A 36 -2.40 -14.36 2.40
CA PHE A 36 -2.48 -13.06 1.75
C PHE A 36 -1.62 -12.08 2.55
N GLU A 37 -0.72 -11.36 1.90
CA GLU A 37 0.09 -10.34 2.57
C GLU A 37 0.28 -9.10 1.70
N PHE A 38 0.53 -7.97 2.35
CA PHE A 38 1.02 -6.78 1.67
C PHE A 38 2.02 -6.04 2.56
N SER A 39 2.93 -5.32 1.93
CA SER A 39 3.84 -4.40 2.62
C SER A 39 3.83 -3.03 1.99
N ILE A 40 4.09 -2.03 2.83
CA ILE A 40 4.37 -0.66 2.42
C ILE A 40 5.69 -0.28 3.09
N ASP A 41 6.68 -0.01 2.26
CA ASP A 41 8.03 0.38 2.65
C ASP A 41 8.26 1.80 2.14
N ASP A 42 8.68 2.71 3.01
CA ASP A 42 8.96 4.10 2.66
C ASP A 42 10.25 4.62 3.29
N ASN A 43 10.82 5.65 2.66
CA ASN A 43 12.00 6.38 3.14
C ASN A 43 11.64 7.73 3.78
N GLY A 44 10.45 7.84 4.36
CA GLY A 44 9.99 9.07 5.00
C GLY A 44 10.71 9.37 6.32
N THR A 45 10.16 10.30 7.09
CA THR A 45 10.72 10.74 8.38
C THR A 45 10.76 9.64 9.44
N GLY A 46 10.12 8.50 9.21
CA GLY A 46 9.89 7.48 10.23
C GLY A 46 8.95 7.98 11.34
N ILE A 47 8.81 7.15 12.39
CA ILE A 47 7.89 7.39 13.50
C ILE A 47 8.68 7.52 14.80
N PRO A 48 8.48 8.60 15.58
CA PRO A 48 9.08 8.73 16.91
C PRO A 48 8.64 7.61 17.86
N ASP A 49 9.55 7.12 18.71
CA ASP A 49 9.32 6.03 19.66
C ASP A 49 8.09 6.23 20.56
N GLU A 50 7.84 7.47 20.96
CA GLU A 50 6.69 7.84 21.80
C GLU A 50 5.34 7.55 21.10
N ILE A 51 5.27 7.80 19.78
CA ILE A 51 4.09 7.51 18.96
C ILE A 51 4.05 6.02 18.64
N PHE A 52 5.20 5.43 18.28
CA PHE A 52 5.31 4.04 17.86
C PHE A 52 4.75 3.06 18.91
N LYS A 53 5.05 3.28 20.20
CA LYS A 53 4.54 2.47 21.32
C LYS A 53 3.01 2.39 21.40
N THR A 54 2.32 3.37 20.83
CA THR A 54 0.86 3.47 20.89
C THR A 54 0.22 3.46 19.51
N ILE A 55 0.95 3.16 18.44
CA ILE A 55 0.48 3.30 17.05
C ILE A 55 -0.70 2.39 16.69
N LYS A 56 -0.85 1.26 17.40
CA LYS A 56 -1.99 0.35 17.27
C LYS A 56 -3.21 0.79 18.09
N ASN A 57 -3.10 1.86 18.89
CA ASN A 57 -4.20 2.42 19.65
C ASN A 57 -5.04 3.37 18.76
N PRO A 58 -6.37 3.17 18.63
CA PRO A 58 -7.28 4.04 17.88
C PRO A 58 -7.16 5.54 18.19
N PHE A 59 -6.77 5.88 19.41
CA PHE A 59 -6.69 7.25 19.91
C PHE A 59 -5.32 7.91 19.70
N THR A 60 -4.34 7.20 19.14
CA THR A 60 -3.02 7.74 18.83
C THR A 60 -2.97 8.29 17.41
N THR A 61 -2.63 9.57 17.25
CA THR A 61 -2.48 10.23 15.94
C THR A 61 -1.59 11.47 16.05
N SER A 62 -0.76 11.71 15.04
CA SER A 62 0.01 12.95 14.88
C SER A 62 -0.80 14.09 14.22
N ARG A 63 -2.07 13.83 13.85
CA ARG A 63 -2.93 14.80 13.16
C ARG A 63 -3.54 15.80 14.14
N THR A 64 -3.38 17.09 13.87
CA THR A 64 -3.90 18.19 14.68
C THR A 64 -5.43 18.37 14.61
N HIS A 65 -6.05 18.09 13.46
CA HIS A 65 -7.49 18.34 13.24
C HIS A 65 -8.42 17.12 13.39
N ARG A 66 -7.90 15.89 13.21
CA ARG A 66 -8.64 14.64 13.48
C ARG A 66 -7.95 13.90 14.61
N LYS A 67 -8.58 13.87 15.79
CA LYS A 67 -8.08 13.20 17.02
C LYS A 67 -8.15 11.66 16.98
N VAL A 68 -8.34 11.05 15.80
CA VAL A 68 -8.42 9.60 15.66
C VAL A 68 -7.55 9.16 14.48
N GLY A 69 -6.59 8.27 14.75
CA GLY A 69 -5.68 7.69 13.78
C GLY A 69 -6.12 6.27 13.44
N LEU A 70 -7.24 6.10 12.74
CA LEU A 70 -7.87 4.78 12.59
C LEU A 70 -7.20 3.84 11.57
N GLY A 71 -6.32 4.32 10.70
CA GLY A 71 -5.78 3.51 9.60
C GLY A 71 -5.05 2.25 10.08
N ILE A 72 -4.02 2.44 10.93
CA ILE A 72 -3.20 1.35 11.48
C ILE A 72 -3.98 0.47 12.47
N PRO A 73 -4.75 1.03 13.43
CA PRO A 73 -5.58 0.25 14.35
C PRO A 73 -6.62 -0.63 13.63
N LEU A 74 -7.36 -0.09 12.66
CA LEU A 74 -8.34 -0.87 11.90
C LEU A 74 -7.68 -1.97 11.07
N LEU A 75 -6.51 -1.70 10.50
CA LEU A 75 -5.75 -2.72 9.77
C LEU A 75 -5.26 -3.82 10.73
N ASN A 76 -4.75 -3.45 11.91
CA ASN A 76 -4.33 -4.41 12.93
C ASN A 76 -5.48 -5.32 13.36
N ASP A 77 -6.66 -4.75 13.61
CA ASP A 77 -7.85 -5.51 13.97
C ASP A 77 -8.27 -6.45 12.84
N THR A 78 -8.25 -5.97 11.59
CA THR A 78 -8.54 -6.79 10.40
C THR A 78 -7.58 -7.96 10.28
N CYS A 79 -6.27 -7.74 10.43
CA CYS A 79 -5.27 -8.81 10.37
C CYS A 79 -5.52 -9.86 11.47
N THR A 80 -5.72 -9.40 12.70
CA THR A 80 -5.92 -10.28 13.87
C THR A 80 -7.20 -11.12 13.72
N GLN A 81 -8.30 -10.51 13.25
CA GLN A 81 -9.57 -11.21 13.02
C GLN A 81 -9.50 -12.22 11.86
N CYS A 82 -8.57 -12.03 10.92
CA CYS A 82 -8.40 -12.91 9.76
C CYS A 82 -7.22 -13.89 9.91
N GLY A 83 -6.83 -14.20 11.16
CA GLY A 83 -5.82 -15.19 11.48
C GLY A 83 -4.39 -14.79 11.11
N GLY A 84 -4.09 -13.49 11.06
CA GLY A 84 -2.75 -12.98 10.78
C GLY A 84 -2.34 -11.83 11.70
N GLU A 85 -1.34 -11.05 11.27
CA GLU A 85 -0.71 -10.03 12.11
C GLU A 85 -0.30 -8.79 11.30
N LEU A 86 -0.28 -7.64 11.98
CA LEU A 86 0.33 -6.41 11.50
C LEU A 86 1.69 -6.18 12.19
N LEU A 87 2.75 -6.21 11.42
CA LEU A 87 4.12 -5.92 11.82
C LEU A 87 4.53 -4.53 11.32
N ILE A 88 5.18 -3.74 12.17
CA ILE A 88 5.66 -2.41 11.83
C ILE A 88 7.08 -2.27 12.36
N SER A 89 8.01 -1.86 11.50
CA SER A 89 9.37 -1.49 11.84
C SER A 89 9.65 -0.09 11.32
N THR A 90 10.25 0.77 12.13
CA THR A 90 10.51 2.16 11.75
C THR A 90 11.72 2.69 12.49
N GLU A 91 12.44 3.60 11.84
CA GLU A 91 13.53 4.33 12.44
C GLU A 91 13.39 5.81 12.08
N LEU A 92 13.52 6.67 13.09
CA LEU A 92 13.35 8.11 12.94
C LEU A 92 14.44 8.68 12.01
N GLY A 93 14.02 9.36 10.95
CA GLY A 93 14.90 9.91 9.92
C GLY A 93 15.31 8.93 8.83
N VAL A 94 14.87 7.66 8.89
CA VAL A 94 15.20 6.62 7.90
C VAL A 94 13.98 6.15 7.14
N GLY A 95 12.86 5.89 7.84
CA GLY A 95 11.62 5.48 7.19
C GLY A 95 10.78 4.51 8.00
N THR A 96 9.78 3.93 7.34
CA THR A 96 8.84 2.99 7.93
C THR A 96 8.58 1.83 6.98
N LYS A 97 8.54 0.61 7.53
CA LYS A 97 8.05 -0.59 6.87
C LYS A 97 6.87 -1.14 7.66
N LEU A 98 5.77 -1.35 6.98
CA LEU A 98 4.58 -2.01 7.50
C LEU A 98 4.35 -3.27 6.68
N HIS A 99 4.14 -4.40 7.36
CA HIS A 99 3.82 -5.68 6.76
C HIS A 99 2.57 -6.24 7.43
N ALA A 100 1.56 -6.52 6.62
CA ALA A 100 0.28 -7.04 7.05
C ALA A 100 0.05 -8.38 6.35
N TRP A 101 -0.30 -9.41 7.12
CA TRP A 101 -0.65 -10.70 6.55
C TRP A 101 -1.93 -11.26 7.19
N MET A 102 -2.63 -12.10 6.43
CA MET A 102 -3.92 -12.69 6.74
C MET A 102 -4.01 -14.09 6.11
N THR A 103 -4.91 -14.93 6.63
CA THR A 103 -5.25 -16.19 5.96
C THR A 103 -6.03 -15.90 4.66
N TYR A 104 -5.56 -16.43 3.52
CA TYR A 104 -6.05 -16.08 2.18
C TYR A 104 -7.54 -16.39 1.97
N ASN A 105 -7.99 -17.56 2.41
CA ASN A 105 -9.38 -18.01 2.27
C ASN A 105 -10.24 -17.78 3.52
N HIS A 106 -9.79 -16.94 4.47
CA HIS A 106 -10.56 -16.65 5.67
C HIS A 106 -11.92 -16.01 5.32
N ILE A 107 -13.00 -16.50 5.94
CA ILE A 107 -14.37 -16.06 5.63
C ILE A 107 -14.57 -14.55 5.85
N ASP A 108 -13.92 -14.01 6.88
CA ASP A 108 -13.99 -12.60 7.24
C ASP A 108 -12.93 -11.72 6.57
N ARG A 109 -12.02 -12.30 5.75
CA ARG A 109 -11.01 -11.50 5.06
C ARG A 109 -11.71 -10.58 4.05
N PRO A 110 -11.53 -9.25 4.15
CA PRO A 110 -12.09 -8.36 3.15
C PRO A 110 -11.50 -8.65 1.76
N PRO A 111 -12.27 -8.42 0.69
CA PRO A 111 -11.73 -8.56 -0.65
C PRO A 111 -10.61 -7.55 -0.89
N LEU A 112 -9.70 -7.88 -1.83
CA LEU A 112 -8.65 -6.95 -2.22
C LEU A 112 -9.22 -5.62 -2.73
N GLY A 113 -10.33 -5.67 -3.47
CA GLY A 113 -10.94 -4.48 -4.09
C GLY A 113 -10.24 -4.07 -5.38
N ASP A 114 -10.52 -2.86 -5.85
CA ASP A 114 -9.89 -2.30 -7.07
C ASP A 114 -8.48 -1.76 -6.75
N ILE A 115 -7.51 -2.68 -6.68
CA ILE A 115 -6.13 -2.32 -6.40
C ILE A 115 -5.49 -1.54 -7.57
N ALA A 116 -5.86 -1.84 -8.81
CA ALA A 116 -5.36 -1.12 -9.99
C ALA A 116 -5.73 0.37 -9.90
N MET A 117 -7.01 0.68 -9.70
CA MET A 117 -7.47 2.07 -9.54
C MET A 117 -6.83 2.75 -8.33
N THR A 118 -6.59 1.99 -7.26
CA THR A 118 -5.94 2.51 -6.05
C THR A 118 -4.49 2.90 -6.31
N ILE A 119 -3.70 2.05 -6.96
CA ILE A 119 -2.30 2.32 -7.28
C ILE A 119 -2.20 3.46 -8.30
N VAL A 120 -3.04 3.48 -9.35
CA VAL A 120 -3.09 4.61 -10.29
C VAL A 120 -3.44 5.92 -9.56
N GLY A 121 -4.41 5.89 -8.65
CA GLY A 121 -4.77 7.04 -7.82
C GLY A 121 -3.62 7.51 -6.95
N LEU A 122 -2.87 6.58 -6.35
CA LEU A 122 -1.67 6.89 -5.56
C LEU A 122 -0.58 7.53 -6.44
N ILE A 123 -0.34 7.01 -7.64
CA ILE A 123 0.66 7.54 -8.58
C ILE A 123 0.29 8.95 -9.03
N THR A 124 -0.93 9.12 -9.54
CA THR A 124 -1.37 10.38 -10.15
C THR A 124 -1.63 11.51 -9.16
N SER A 125 -1.83 11.22 -7.87
CA SER A 125 -2.02 12.24 -6.82
C SER A 125 -0.74 12.69 -6.12
N ASN A 126 0.40 12.03 -6.39
CA ASN A 126 1.65 12.27 -5.65
C ASN A 126 2.84 12.48 -6.60
N GLU A 127 2.80 13.59 -7.34
CA GLU A 127 3.90 14.00 -8.22
C GLU A 127 5.22 14.13 -7.45
N GLY A 128 6.31 13.68 -8.09
CA GLY A 128 7.67 13.74 -7.53
C GLY A 128 8.01 12.60 -6.55
N ILE A 129 7.05 11.73 -6.20
CA ILE A 129 7.31 10.53 -5.40
C ILE A 129 7.53 9.33 -6.34
N ASN A 130 8.63 8.62 -6.14
CA ASN A 130 8.89 7.35 -6.80
C ASN A 130 8.05 6.26 -6.15
N ILE A 131 7.06 5.74 -6.87
CA ILE A 131 6.19 4.67 -6.37
C ILE A 131 6.51 3.41 -7.14
N GLN A 132 6.90 2.37 -6.42
CA GLN A 132 7.09 1.02 -6.93
C GLN A 132 5.91 0.17 -6.46
N TYR A 133 5.28 -0.56 -7.37
CA TYR A 133 4.26 -1.54 -7.05
C TYR A 133 4.67 -2.91 -7.54
N VAL A 134 4.60 -3.89 -6.65
CA VAL A 134 4.87 -5.30 -6.94
C VAL A 134 3.66 -6.12 -6.51
N HIS A 135 3.12 -6.93 -7.42
CA HIS A 135 2.05 -7.87 -7.11
C HIS A 135 2.47 -9.28 -7.52
N SER A 136 2.45 -10.21 -6.58
CA SER A 136 2.61 -11.63 -6.89
C SER A 136 1.35 -12.45 -6.62
N TYR A 137 1.11 -13.42 -7.49
CA TYR A 137 0.11 -14.47 -7.31
C TYR A 137 0.81 -15.81 -7.47
N ASN A 138 1.03 -16.49 -6.34
CA ASN A 138 1.98 -17.61 -6.22
C ASN A 138 3.37 -17.23 -6.78
N GLU A 139 3.80 -17.87 -7.87
CA GLU A 139 5.10 -17.64 -8.50
C GLU A 139 5.08 -16.54 -9.58
N ALA A 140 3.90 -16.15 -10.08
CA ALA A 140 3.77 -15.09 -11.07
C ALA A 140 3.92 -13.73 -10.41
N ILE A 141 4.72 -12.84 -11.01
CA ILE A 141 5.05 -11.52 -10.47
C ILE A 141 4.81 -10.47 -11.55
N PHE A 142 4.13 -9.40 -11.17
CA PHE A 142 4.03 -8.16 -11.91
C PHE A 142 4.69 -7.03 -11.11
N GLU A 143 5.44 -6.17 -11.80
CA GLU A 143 6.14 -5.04 -11.21
C GLU A 143 6.02 -3.81 -12.11
N ILE A 144 5.83 -2.65 -11.48
CA ILE A 144 5.80 -1.35 -12.16
C ILE A 144 6.39 -0.27 -11.26
N GLN A 145 7.12 0.67 -11.84
CA GLN A 145 7.69 1.79 -11.11
C GLN A 145 7.46 3.12 -11.84
N THR A 146 7.11 4.18 -11.11
CA THR A 146 6.79 5.48 -11.72
C THR A 146 7.97 6.11 -12.47
N LYS A 147 9.21 5.95 -11.98
CA LYS A 147 10.41 6.39 -12.70
C LYS A 147 10.51 5.77 -14.10
N GLU A 148 10.27 4.47 -14.23
CA GLU A 148 10.32 3.78 -15.52
C GLU A 148 9.23 4.27 -16.49
N ILE A 149 8.02 4.54 -15.97
CA ILE A 149 6.94 5.12 -16.77
C ILE A 149 7.33 6.54 -17.23
N GLN A 150 7.88 7.36 -16.34
CA GLN A 150 8.33 8.71 -16.66
C GLN A 150 9.44 8.72 -17.71
N ASP A 151 10.38 7.78 -17.63
CA ASP A 151 11.46 7.64 -18.62
C ASP A 151 10.91 7.36 -20.03
N ILE A 152 9.79 6.63 -20.13
CA ILE A 152 9.10 6.34 -21.40
C ILE A 152 8.29 7.54 -21.89
N LEU A 153 7.60 8.24 -20.98
CA LEU A 153 6.70 9.34 -21.29
C LEU A 153 7.41 10.68 -21.57
N GLY A 154 8.65 10.85 -21.08
CA GLY A 154 9.39 12.10 -21.17
C GLY A 154 8.69 13.23 -20.41
N ASP A 155 8.33 14.31 -21.12
CA ASP A 155 7.73 15.50 -20.53
C ASP A 155 6.23 15.37 -20.24
N VAL A 156 5.59 14.25 -20.59
CA VAL A 156 4.16 14.05 -20.35
C VAL A 156 3.91 13.74 -18.86
N PRO A 157 3.13 14.56 -18.13
CA PRO A 157 2.89 14.33 -16.72
C PRO A 157 2.08 13.06 -16.44
N LEU A 158 2.38 12.38 -15.33
CA LEU A 158 1.66 11.16 -14.92
C LEU A 158 0.18 11.39 -14.58
N TYR A 159 -0.21 12.63 -14.24
CA TYR A 159 -1.59 13.01 -13.93
C TYR A 159 -2.42 13.35 -15.19
N ASP A 160 -1.84 13.27 -16.38
CA ASP A 160 -2.58 13.44 -17.63
C ASP A 160 -3.69 12.39 -17.76
N LEU A 161 -4.84 12.79 -18.33
CA LEU A 161 -6.02 11.93 -18.42
C LEU A 161 -5.80 10.70 -19.32
N GLU A 162 -5.02 10.82 -20.39
CA GLU A 162 -4.70 9.70 -21.28
C GLU A 162 -3.75 8.73 -20.59
N VAL A 163 -2.74 9.26 -19.89
CA VAL A 163 -1.80 8.46 -19.08
C VAL A 163 -2.54 7.73 -17.96
N TYR A 164 -3.45 8.40 -17.26
CA TYR A 164 -4.29 7.79 -16.22
C TYR A 164 -5.10 6.59 -16.77
N LYS A 165 -5.77 6.77 -17.91
CA LYS A 165 -6.59 5.71 -18.53
C LYS A 165 -5.72 4.53 -18.94
N TRP A 166 -4.61 4.81 -19.62
CA TRP A 166 -3.66 3.79 -20.04
C TRP A 166 -3.10 3.01 -18.84
N MET A 167 -2.61 3.68 -17.80
CA MET A 167 -2.07 3.02 -16.61
C MET A 167 -3.11 2.12 -15.94
N LYS A 168 -4.37 2.57 -15.87
CA LYS A 168 -5.45 1.79 -15.28
C LYS A 168 -5.68 0.48 -16.03
N ASP A 169 -5.79 0.56 -17.36
CA ASP A 169 -6.01 -0.63 -18.19
C ASP A 169 -4.78 -1.54 -18.16
N PHE A 170 -3.58 -0.97 -18.28
CA PHE A 170 -2.31 -1.70 -18.19
C PHE A 170 -2.17 -2.48 -16.87
N LEU A 171 -2.38 -1.82 -15.72
CA LEU A 171 -2.33 -2.47 -14.41
C LEU A 171 -3.37 -3.59 -14.32
N LYS A 172 -4.61 -3.33 -14.75
CA LYS A 172 -5.67 -4.34 -14.68
C LYS A 172 -5.36 -5.58 -15.51
N GLU A 173 -4.93 -5.39 -16.76
CA GLU A 173 -4.60 -6.49 -17.67
C GLU A 173 -3.46 -7.36 -17.14
N ASN A 174 -2.39 -6.75 -16.62
CA ASN A 174 -1.26 -7.50 -16.06
C ASN A 174 -1.63 -8.22 -14.75
N LEU A 175 -2.46 -7.61 -13.91
CA LEU A 175 -2.96 -8.25 -12.69
C LEU A 175 -3.90 -9.43 -12.99
N ASP A 176 -4.71 -9.33 -14.04
CA ASP A 176 -5.51 -10.45 -14.53
C ASP A 176 -4.62 -11.54 -15.14
N GLU A 177 -3.49 -11.18 -15.76
CA GLU A 177 -2.54 -12.12 -16.36
C GLU A 177 -1.80 -12.97 -15.32
N ILE A 178 -1.28 -12.38 -14.23
CA ILE A 178 -0.59 -13.14 -13.18
C ILE A 178 -1.49 -14.13 -12.43
N ARG A 179 -2.82 -14.01 -12.59
CA ARG A 179 -3.82 -14.88 -11.97
C ARG A 179 -4.32 -16.01 -12.88
N LYS A 180 -3.85 -16.08 -14.13
CA LYS A 180 -4.18 -17.16 -15.08
C LYS A 180 -3.45 -18.45 -14.71
#